data_AF-B9YD82-F1
#
_entry.id   AF-B9YD82-F1
#
_cell.length_a   1.000
_cell.length_b   1.000
_cell.length_c   1.000
_cell.angle_alpha   90.00
_cell.angle_beta   90.00
_cell.angle_gamma   90.00
#
_symmetry.space_group_name_H-M   'P 1'
#
loop_
_entity.id
_entity.type
_entity.pdbx_description
1 polymer ?
#
loop_
_entity_poly.entity_id
_entity_poly.type
_entity_poly.pdbx_seq_one_letter_code
_entity_poly.pdbx_strand_id
1 'polypeptide(L)'
;MKILRIQRIIKTWYRKEIEVMFEWVKGNAYTMLVTLYPNNFTLNNVAAAYFEDIRWCCIGLDREERKVAIRPVTKREVDLKLIPLEQLHKVSMGKGYARISNKALIEEIAQLTGIECNGIKVPAQFDEREKMLIIDLNNPV
;
A
#
# COMPACT_ATOMS: atom_id res chain seq x y z
N MET A 1 35.04 6.29 47.03
CA MET A 1 33.79 6.99 46.66
C MET A 1 33.91 8.09 45.58
N LYS A 2 35.12 8.56 45.18
CA LYS A 2 35.30 9.61 44.16
C LYS A 2 35.30 9.11 42.69
N ILE A 3 35.79 7.90 42.41
CA ILE A 3 35.95 7.37 41.04
C ILE A 3 34.60 7.06 40.36
N LEU A 4 33.65 6.48 41.09
CA LEU A 4 32.30 6.18 40.60
C LEU A 4 31.51 7.44 40.20
N ARG A 5 31.80 8.59 40.85
CA ARG A 5 31.13 9.86 40.58
C ARG A 5 31.64 10.48 39.26
N ILE A 6 32.93 10.34 38.96
CA ILE A 6 33.54 10.81 37.71
C ILE A 6 33.07 9.97 36.51
N GLN A 7 33.04 8.63 36.65
CA GLN A 7 32.53 7.75 35.59
C GLN A 7 31.05 8.02 35.26
N ARG A 8 30.25 8.36 36.27
CA ARG A 8 28.83 8.71 36.10
C ARG A 8 28.65 10.06 35.42
N ILE A 9 29.51 11.04 35.70
CA ILE A 9 29.54 12.37 35.05
C ILE A 9 29.99 12.25 33.59
N ILE A 10 31.05 11.48 33.30
CA ILE A 10 31.52 11.25 31.93
C ILE A 10 30.45 10.54 31.10
N LYS A 11 29.79 9.50 31.65
CA LYS A 11 28.67 8.82 30.98
C LYS A 11 27.46 9.72 30.77
N THR A 12 27.19 10.69 31.65
CA THR A 12 26.05 11.61 31.46
C THR A 12 26.38 12.72 30.47
N TRP A 13 27.62 13.21 30.43
CA TRP A 13 28.08 14.16 29.41
C TRP A 13 28.11 13.53 28.01
N TYR A 14 28.71 12.34 27.87
CA TYR A 14 28.74 11.62 26.59
C TYR A 14 27.34 11.24 26.08
N ARG A 15 26.39 10.98 27.00
CA ARG A 15 24.99 10.67 26.65
C ARG A 15 24.18 11.92 26.27
N LYS A 16 24.61 13.12 26.68
CA LYS A 16 23.92 14.37 26.37
C LYS A 16 24.44 15.02 25.07
N GLU A 17 25.70 14.77 24.69
CA GLU A 17 26.23 15.18 23.38
C GLU A 17 25.88 14.21 22.25
N ILE A 18 25.56 12.94 22.57
CA ILE A 18 24.93 11.96 21.67
C ILE A 18 23.39 12.05 21.81
N GLU A 19 22.81 13.22 22.15
CA GLU A 19 21.45 13.57 21.69
C GLU A 19 21.57 13.86 20.20
N VAL A 20 21.68 12.75 19.49
CA VAL A 20 22.00 12.66 18.09
C VAL A 20 20.95 13.40 17.28
N MET A 21 21.45 14.13 16.29
CA MET A 21 20.77 14.81 15.19
C MET A 21 20.04 13.82 14.26
N PHE A 22 19.37 12.80 14.83
CA PHE A 22 18.62 11.78 14.11
C PHE A 22 17.13 11.93 14.39
N GLU A 23 16.35 11.98 13.33
CA GLU A 23 14.90 11.94 13.39
C GLU A 23 14.42 10.48 13.34
N TRP A 24 13.61 10.08 14.32
CA TRP A 24 12.99 8.76 14.32
C TRP A 24 11.86 8.72 13.29
N VAL A 25 12.09 8.01 12.18
CA VAL A 25 11.08 7.84 11.14
C VAL A 25 10.01 6.84 11.60
N LYS A 26 8.73 7.13 11.32
CA LYS A 26 7.63 6.22 11.62
C LYS A 26 7.79 4.90 10.87
N GLY A 27 7.57 3.79 11.57
CA GLY A 27 7.50 2.47 10.94
C GLY A 27 6.35 2.39 9.94
N ASN A 28 6.62 1.80 8.78
CA ASN A 28 5.65 1.61 7.69
C ASN A 28 4.84 0.29 7.80
N ALA A 29 4.96 -0.43 8.92
CA ALA A 29 4.31 -1.73 9.11
C ALA A 29 2.78 -1.67 9.01
N TYR A 30 2.18 -0.51 9.32
CA TYR A 30 0.74 -0.27 9.25
C TYR A 30 0.34 0.65 8.09
N THR A 31 1.30 1.18 7.33
CA THR A 31 0.97 1.99 6.16
C THR A 31 0.44 1.08 5.06
N MET A 32 -0.72 1.42 4.53
CA MET A 32 -1.32 0.70 3.43
C MET A 32 -0.72 1.23 2.13
N LEU A 33 -0.06 0.33 1.40
CA LEU A 33 0.70 0.66 0.21
C LEU A 33 0.37 -0.33 -0.90
N VAL A 34 0.32 0.18 -2.12
CA VAL A 34 0.25 -0.61 -3.33
C VAL A 34 1.50 -0.36 -4.15
N THR A 35 2.14 -1.42 -4.60
CA THR A 35 3.27 -1.33 -5.52
C THR A 35 2.77 -1.54 -6.94
N LEU A 36 3.10 -0.61 -7.84
CA LEU A 36 2.78 -0.70 -9.27
C LEU A 36 3.97 -1.31 -10.01
N TYR A 37 3.75 -2.49 -10.59
CA TYR A 37 4.67 -3.14 -11.51
C TYR A 37 4.07 -3.12 -12.92
N PRO A 38 4.89 -3.30 -13.98
CA PRO A 38 4.42 -3.12 -15.36
C PRO A 38 3.21 -3.99 -15.76
N ASN A 39 2.93 -5.06 -15.02
CA ASN A 39 1.84 -5.99 -15.29
C ASN A 39 0.83 -6.15 -14.14
N ASN A 40 1.06 -5.56 -12.96
CA ASN A 40 0.22 -5.80 -11.80
C ASN A 40 0.27 -4.73 -10.72
N PHE A 41 -0.79 -4.71 -9.93
CA PHE A 41 -0.80 -4.12 -8.59
C PHE A 41 -0.38 -5.18 -7.58
N THR A 42 0.54 -4.85 -6.68
CA THR A 42 0.87 -5.66 -5.50
C THR A 42 0.48 -4.92 -4.23
N LEU A 43 -0.52 -5.44 -3.56
CA LEU A 43 -1.05 -4.96 -2.29
C LEU A 43 -0.16 -5.48 -1.16
N ASN A 44 0.34 -4.60 -0.29
CA ASN A 44 1.10 -5.03 0.87
C ASN A 44 0.22 -5.79 1.88
N ASN A 45 0.82 -6.30 2.96
CA ASN A 45 0.10 -7.12 3.95
C ASN A 45 -1.16 -6.44 4.51
N VAL A 46 -1.07 -5.15 4.83
CA VAL A 46 -2.17 -4.36 5.42
C VAL A 46 -3.32 -4.21 4.42
N ALA A 47 -3.02 -3.90 3.15
CA ALA A 47 -4.03 -3.81 2.09
C ALA A 47 -4.62 -5.19 1.77
N ALA A 48 -3.78 -6.23 1.70
CA ALA A 48 -4.16 -7.58 1.34
C ALA A 48 -5.11 -8.25 2.36
N ALA A 49 -5.09 -7.81 3.62
CA ALA A 49 -6.02 -8.30 4.64
C ALA A 49 -7.50 -8.12 4.25
N TYR A 50 -7.83 -7.06 3.51
CA TYR A 50 -9.19 -6.82 2.99
C TYR A 50 -9.60 -7.75 1.84
N PHE A 51 -8.67 -8.59 1.37
CA PHE A 51 -8.85 -9.48 0.22
C PHE A 51 -8.60 -10.97 0.54
N GLU A 52 -8.43 -11.36 1.81
CA GLU A 52 -8.02 -12.73 2.20
C GLU A 52 -8.95 -13.82 1.63
N ASP A 53 -10.26 -13.63 1.76
CA ASP A 53 -11.29 -14.54 1.23
C ASP A 53 -11.86 -14.11 -0.13
N ILE A 54 -11.19 -13.17 -0.80
CA ILE A 54 -11.65 -12.58 -2.05
C ILE A 54 -10.87 -13.21 -3.21
N ARG A 55 -11.60 -13.59 -4.26
CA ARG A 55 -11.02 -14.15 -5.50
C ARG A 55 -11.09 -13.19 -6.67
N TRP A 56 -12.00 -12.22 -6.60
CA TRP A 56 -12.29 -11.29 -7.67
C TRP A 56 -12.44 -9.88 -7.11
N CYS A 57 -12.07 -8.90 -7.91
CA CYS A 57 -12.26 -7.48 -7.59
C CYS A 57 -12.71 -6.72 -8.84
N CYS A 58 -13.32 -5.56 -8.64
CA CYS A 58 -13.50 -4.57 -9.69
C CYS A 58 -12.43 -3.48 -9.54
N ILE A 59 -12.03 -2.88 -10.65
CA ILE A 59 -11.10 -1.74 -10.65
C ILE A 59 -11.74 -0.55 -11.35
N GLY A 60 -11.73 0.61 -10.69
CA GLY A 60 -12.11 1.89 -11.26
C GLY A 60 -10.91 2.84 -11.35
N LEU A 61 -10.85 3.64 -12.42
CA LEU A 61 -9.84 4.68 -12.62
C LEU A 61 -10.54 6.03 -12.68
N ASP A 62 -10.24 6.90 -11.72
CA ASP A 62 -10.60 8.31 -11.74
C ASP A 62 -9.46 9.10 -12.39
N ARG A 63 -9.71 9.63 -13.58
CA ARG A 63 -8.70 10.35 -14.38
C ARG A 63 -8.52 11.80 -13.93
N GLU A 64 -9.56 12.40 -13.37
CA GLU A 64 -9.55 13.81 -12.95
C GLU A 64 -8.77 13.92 -11.64
N GLU A 65 -9.12 13.08 -10.67
CA GLU A 65 -8.49 13.06 -9.35
C GLU A 65 -7.23 12.19 -9.29
N ARG A 66 -6.95 11.42 -10.37
CA ARG A 66 -5.83 10.48 -10.47
C ARG A 66 -5.84 9.48 -9.31
N LYS A 67 -6.97 8.79 -9.15
CA LYS A 67 -7.17 7.77 -8.13
C LYS A 67 -7.56 6.44 -8.76
N VAL A 68 -7.22 5.35 -8.10
CA VAL A 68 -7.68 4.01 -8.47
C VAL A 68 -8.48 3.44 -7.32
N ALA A 69 -9.68 2.94 -7.61
CA ALA A 69 -10.49 2.20 -6.66
C ALA A 69 -10.41 0.70 -6.95
N ILE A 70 -10.11 -0.11 -5.94
CA ILE A 70 -10.15 -1.58 -6.03
C ILE A 70 -11.21 -2.08 -5.05
N ARG A 71 -12.33 -2.54 -5.58
CA ARG A 71 -13.45 -3.06 -4.80
C ARG A 71 -13.40 -4.59 -4.73
N PRO A 72 -13.25 -5.20 -3.55
CA PRO A 72 -13.41 -6.63 -3.39
C PRO A 72 -14.81 -7.07 -3.84
N VAL A 73 -14.90 -8.20 -4.55
CA VAL A 73 -16.18 -8.81 -4.95
C VAL A 73 -16.36 -10.11 -4.19
N THR A 74 -17.44 -10.20 -3.42
CA THR A 74 -17.73 -11.38 -2.62
C THR A 74 -18.09 -12.57 -3.49
N LYS A 75 -17.86 -13.78 -2.98
CA LYS A 75 -18.29 -15.02 -3.65
C LYS A 75 -19.79 -14.99 -4.00
N ARG A 76 -20.62 -14.47 -3.10
CA ARG A 76 -22.06 -14.35 -3.30
C ARG A 76 -22.42 -13.45 -4.49
N GLU A 77 -21.76 -12.29 -4.63
CA GLU A 77 -21.99 -11.40 -5.78
C GLU A 77 -21.61 -12.08 -7.10
N VAL A 78 -20.54 -12.86 -7.11
CA VAL A 78 -20.11 -13.63 -8.30
C VAL A 78 -21.11 -14.74 -8.63
N ASP A 79 -21.50 -15.54 -7.64
CA ASP A 79 -22.42 -16.67 -7.81
C ASP A 79 -23.80 -16.19 -8.31
N LEU A 80 -24.25 -15.03 -7.84
CA LEU A 80 -25.48 -14.37 -8.26
C LEU A 80 -25.34 -13.57 -9.57
N LYS A 81 -24.14 -13.53 -10.16
CA LYS A 81 -23.83 -12.77 -11.39
C LYS A 81 -24.24 -11.30 -11.31
N LEU A 82 -24.07 -10.69 -10.14
CA LEU A 82 -24.41 -9.28 -9.92
C LEU A 82 -23.42 -8.33 -10.62
N ILE A 83 -22.23 -8.84 -10.94
CA ILE A 83 -21.17 -8.11 -11.61
C ILE A 83 -20.88 -8.77 -12.96
N PRO A 84 -20.79 -8.00 -14.06
CA PRO A 84 -20.39 -8.51 -15.36
C PRO A 84 -19.00 -9.15 -15.31
N LEU A 85 -18.82 -10.29 -15.98
CA LEU A 85 -17.59 -11.08 -15.93
C LEU A 85 -16.38 -10.29 -16.44
N GLU A 86 -16.59 -9.43 -17.43
CA GLU A 86 -15.60 -8.54 -18.03
C GLU A 86 -15.07 -7.45 -17.08
N GLN A 87 -15.81 -7.16 -16.00
CA GLN A 87 -15.41 -6.22 -14.96
C GLN A 87 -14.69 -6.90 -13.78
N LEU A 88 -14.58 -8.23 -13.79
CA LEU A 88 -13.93 -8.99 -12.73
C LEU A 88 -12.45 -9.19 -13.04
N HIS A 89 -11.62 -8.75 -12.10
CA HIS A 89 -10.18 -8.96 -12.10
C HIS A 89 -9.81 -9.99 -11.04
N LYS A 90 -9.00 -10.98 -11.42
CA LYS A 90 -8.56 -12.03 -10.51
C LYS A 90 -7.61 -11.48 -9.45
N VAL A 91 -7.90 -11.80 -8.19
CA VAL A 91 -7.01 -11.55 -7.05
C VAL A 91 -6.23 -12.82 -6.76
N SER A 92 -4.90 -12.72 -6.67
CA SER A 92 -4.01 -13.83 -6.32
C SER A 92 -3.32 -13.54 -5.00
N MET A 93 -3.60 -14.36 -3.98
CA MET A 93 -2.98 -14.22 -2.66
C MET A 93 -1.59 -14.85 -2.63
N GLY A 94 -0.63 -14.13 -2.06
CA GLY A 94 0.70 -14.62 -1.71
C GLY A 94 0.90 -14.66 -0.19
N LYS A 95 2.11 -14.99 0.26
CA LYS A 95 2.47 -14.95 1.68
C LYS A 95 2.56 -13.49 2.15
N GLY A 96 1.46 -12.96 2.68
CA GLY A 96 1.40 -11.60 3.22
C GLY A 96 1.29 -10.49 2.18
N TYR A 97 0.80 -10.79 0.98
CA TYR A 97 0.49 -9.80 -0.05
C TYR A 97 -0.61 -10.32 -0.97
N ALA A 98 -1.20 -9.45 -1.78
CA ALA A 98 -2.12 -9.82 -2.85
C ALA A 98 -1.69 -9.18 -4.18
N ARG A 99 -1.95 -9.87 -5.28
CA ARG A 99 -1.62 -9.40 -6.63
C ARG A 99 -2.86 -9.35 -7.50
N ILE A 100 -3.01 -8.26 -8.25
CA ILE A 100 -4.05 -8.08 -9.26
C ILE A 100 -3.35 -7.74 -10.58
N SER A 101 -3.41 -8.67 -11.54
CA SER A 101 -2.75 -8.51 -12.83
C SER A 101 -3.65 -7.75 -13.80
N ASN A 102 -3.18 -6.62 -14.30
CA ASN A 102 -3.84 -5.86 -15.37
C ASN A 102 -2.80 -4.95 -16.06
N LYS A 103 -2.12 -5.48 -17.08
CA LYS A 103 -1.07 -4.76 -17.80
C LYS A 103 -1.59 -3.50 -18.48
N ALA A 104 -2.72 -3.59 -19.17
CA ALA A 104 -3.30 -2.46 -19.90
C ALA A 104 -3.62 -1.28 -18.98
N LEU A 105 -4.20 -1.56 -17.79
CA LEU A 105 -4.49 -0.51 -16.82
C LEU A 105 -3.22 0.12 -16.24
N ILE A 106 -2.16 -0.66 -15.98
CA ILE A 106 -0.89 -0.09 -15.51
C ILE A 106 -0.27 0.82 -16.57
N GLU A 107 -0.30 0.41 -17.84
CA GLU A 107 0.18 1.25 -18.95
C GLU A 107 -0.60 2.56 -19.05
N GLU A 108 -1.92 2.49 -18.89
CA GLU A 108 -2.78 3.66 -18.84
C GLU A 108 -2.49 4.58 -17.65
N ILE A 109 -2.25 4.02 -16.46
CA ILE A 109 -1.83 4.79 -15.27
C ILE A 109 -0.49 5.48 -15.53
N ALA A 110 0.48 4.78 -16.11
CA ALA A 110 1.78 5.35 -16.45
C ALA A 110 1.64 6.52 -17.44
N GLN A 111 0.77 6.40 -18.44
CA GLN A 111 0.48 7.48 -19.40
C GLN A 111 -0.22 8.66 -18.73
N LEU A 112 -1.22 8.41 -17.88
CA LEU A 112 -2.00 9.43 -17.19
C LEU A 112 -1.13 10.27 -16.24
N THR A 113 -0.20 9.61 -15.53
CA THR A 113 0.56 10.21 -14.44
C THR A 113 1.98 10.61 -14.83
N GLY A 114 2.52 10.03 -15.91
CA GLY A 114 3.93 10.13 -16.27
C GLY A 114 4.86 9.30 -15.37
N ILE A 115 4.32 8.46 -14.49
CA ILE A 115 5.09 7.66 -13.53
C ILE A 115 5.58 6.37 -14.19
N GLU A 116 6.86 6.06 -14.02
CA GLU A 116 7.40 4.74 -14.36
C GLU A 116 6.89 3.68 -13.37
N CYS A 117 5.92 2.87 -13.82
CA CYS A 117 5.31 1.82 -13.01
C CYS A 117 6.19 0.56 -12.91
N ASN A 118 7.38 0.70 -12.31
CA ASN A 118 8.35 -0.39 -12.15
C ASN A 118 8.79 -0.54 -10.68
N GLY A 119 7.86 -1.01 -9.85
CA GLY A 119 8.11 -1.21 -8.41
C GLY A 119 7.88 0.04 -7.57
N ILE A 120 7.28 1.09 -8.14
CA ILE A 120 6.92 2.32 -7.43
C ILE A 120 5.79 2.04 -6.43
N LYS A 121 5.91 2.60 -5.22
CA LYS A 121 4.87 2.47 -4.19
C LYS A 121 3.98 3.69 -4.24
N VAL A 122 2.69 3.47 -4.02
CA VAL A 122 1.68 4.52 -3.92
C VAL A 122 0.87 4.32 -2.64
N PRO A 123 0.53 5.40 -1.94
CA PRO A 123 -0.29 5.35 -0.75
C PRO A 123 -1.69 4.88 -1.11
N ALA A 124 -2.27 4.11 -0.20
CA ALA A 124 -3.65 3.67 -0.32
C ALA A 124 -4.37 3.74 1.03
N GLN A 125 -5.69 3.77 0.99
CA GLN A 125 -6.55 3.72 2.15
C GLN A 125 -7.80 2.90 1.82
N PHE A 126 -8.23 2.05 2.75
CA PHE A 126 -9.50 1.37 2.60
C PHE A 126 -10.64 2.27 3.08
N ASP A 127 -11.59 2.54 2.20
CA ASP A 127 -12.83 3.22 2.53
C ASP A 127 -13.81 2.19 3.09
N GLU A 128 -14.05 2.25 4.40
CA GLU A 128 -14.95 1.33 5.10
C GLU A 128 -16.42 1.51 4.77
N ARG A 129 -16.81 2.69 4.30
CA ARG A 129 -18.20 2.98 3.92
C ARG A 129 -18.50 2.40 2.55
N GLU A 130 -17.62 2.68 1.59
CA GLU A 130 -17.79 2.27 0.20
C GLU A 130 -17.18 0.87 -0.09
N LYS A 131 -16.52 0.28 0.91
CA LYS A 131 -15.89 -1.06 0.87
C LYS A 131 -14.93 -1.22 -0.30
N MET A 132 -14.05 -0.25 -0.48
CA MET A 132 -13.06 -0.27 -1.55
C MET A 132 -11.72 0.32 -1.11
N LEU A 133 -10.65 -0.21 -1.67
CA LEU A 133 -9.32 0.34 -1.51
C LEU A 133 -9.13 1.50 -2.49
N ILE A 134 -8.83 2.68 -1.97
CA ILE A 134 -8.53 3.87 -2.76
C ILE A 134 -7.02 4.07 -2.79
N ILE A 135 -6.45 4.14 -3.99
CA ILE A 135 -5.03 4.38 -4.25
C ILE A 135 -4.90 5.80 -4.79
N ASP A 136 -4.01 6.59 -4.18
CA ASP A 136 -3.70 7.95 -4.65
C ASP A 136 -2.43 7.93 -5.50
N LEU A 137 -2.57 8.28 -6.78
CA LEU A 137 -1.47 8.27 -7.74
C LEU A 137 -0.66 9.57 -7.73
N ASN A 138 -1.10 10.61 -7.01
CA ASN A 138 -0.43 11.91 -7.00
C ASN A 138 0.82 11.94 -6.12
N ASN A 139 0.93 11.03 -5.16
CA ASN A 139 1.94 11.05 -4.11
C ASN A 139 2.72 9.73 -4.01
N PRO A 140 3.42 9.29 -5.09
CA PRO A 140 4.23 8.07 -5.02
C PRO A 140 5.36 8.19 -3.98
N VAL A 141 5.71 7.06 -3.34
CA VAL A 141 6.66 6.95 -2.20
C VAL A 141 7.85 6.08 -2.54
#